data_AF-A0A838J3N0-F1
#
_entry.id   AF-A0A838J3N0-F1
#
_cell.length_a   1.000
_cell.length_b   1.000
_cell.length_c   1.000
_cell.angle_alpha   90.00
_cell.angle_beta   90.00
_cell.angle_gamma   90.00
#
_symmetry.space_group_name_H-M   'P 1'
#
loop_
_entity.id
_entity.type
_entity.pdbx_description
1 polymer ?
#
loop_
_entity_poly.entity_id
_entity_poly.type
_entity_poly.pdbx_seq_one_letter_code
_entity_poly.pdbx_strand_id
1 'polypeptide(L)'
;MDEIQASLEWSSVVEVTHGVEVRASLPALGEAGVIAYTDGACIKNPGGPAGWSALLWSATDFVNGKVREEAPCLECYGHIPKAPTTTNNRAEISAVLAVLCLAPPTLPLLVYSDSEYTIKVAQGTYQMKANPDLWQAYRHLLSFRKRPPTFEWVRGHAGQLHNERADELAGLGAFNNDRTAFDKWEASQAPEARSTVPAGDVVALRIHVQRLRTLFDTVAEDDRRVSLQERKFIQDMTKRFQKNNFSPSEKQSNWIKGLVAKHKI
;
A
#
# COMPACT_ATOMS: atom_id res chain seq x y z
N MET A 1 -14.27 -20.92 19.73
CA MET A 1 -14.66 -20.18 18.51
C MET A 1 -13.46 -20.18 17.61
N ASP A 2 -13.60 -20.59 16.36
CA ASP A 2 -12.50 -20.63 15.39
C ASP A 2 -11.96 -19.20 15.20
N GLU A 3 -10.67 -18.95 15.40
CA GLU A 3 -10.09 -17.58 15.37
C GLU A 3 -10.35 -16.88 14.02
N ILE A 4 -10.52 -17.66 12.95
CA ILE A 4 -10.92 -17.19 11.62
C ILE A 4 -12.27 -16.46 11.64
N GLN A 5 -13.28 -16.96 12.38
CA GLN A 5 -14.62 -16.38 12.40
C GLN A 5 -14.70 -15.04 13.16
N ALA A 6 -13.67 -14.71 13.94
CA ALA A 6 -13.58 -13.45 14.66
C ALA A 6 -12.83 -12.34 13.90
N SER A 7 -12.21 -12.66 12.77
CA SER A 7 -11.48 -11.66 11.96
C SER A 7 -12.44 -10.79 11.17
N LEU A 8 -12.38 -9.47 11.41
CA LEU A 8 -13.15 -8.46 10.67
C LEU A 8 -12.86 -8.52 9.17
N GLU A 9 -11.61 -8.79 8.82
CA GLU A 9 -11.13 -8.95 7.45
C GLU A 9 -11.76 -10.16 6.76
N TRP A 10 -11.71 -11.33 7.40
CA TRP A 10 -12.33 -12.52 6.83
C TRP A 10 -13.85 -12.38 6.74
N SER A 11 -14.49 -11.79 7.74
CA SER A 11 -15.92 -11.47 7.68
C SER A 11 -16.25 -10.57 6.49
N SER A 12 -15.47 -9.51 6.27
CA SER A 12 -15.63 -8.60 5.12
C SER A 12 -15.49 -9.36 3.79
N VAL A 13 -14.47 -10.21 3.64
CA VAL A 13 -14.27 -11.02 2.43
C VAL A 13 -15.46 -11.94 2.18
N VAL A 14 -15.90 -12.70 3.19
CA VAL A 14 -17.01 -13.65 3.04
C VAL A 14 -18.30 -12.93 2.72
N GLU A 15 -18.63 -11.84 3.42
CA GLU A 15 -19.87 -11.08 3.21
C GLU A 15 -19.98 -10.60 1.75
N VAL A 16 -18.90 -10.02 1.21
CA VAL A 16 -18.89 -9.50 -0.16
C VAL A 16 -18.85 -10.64 -1.19
N THR A 17 -17.99 -11.63 -1.00
CA THR A 17 -17.79 -12.70 -2.01
C THR A 17 -18.92 -13.72 -2.05
N HIS A 18 -19.65 -13.92 -0.95
CA HIS A 18 -20.82 -14.81 -0.92
C HIS A 18 -21.97 -14.29 -1.78
N GLY A 19 -22.07 -12.96 -1.94
CA GLY A 19 -23.05 -12.32 -2.84
C GLY A 19 -22.68 -12.39 -4.33
N VAL A 20 -21.45 -12.83 -4.67
CA VAL A 20 -21.01 -12.96 -6.05
C VAL A 20 -21.33 -14.36 -6.55
N GLU A 21 -22.30 -14.49 -7.46
CA GLU A 21 -22.50 -15.75 -8.17
C GLU A 21 -21.33 -16.02 -9.12
N VAL A 22 -20.27 -16.66 -8.63
CA VAL A 22 -19.08 -17.00 -9.42
C VAL A 22 -19.43 -17.76 -10.70
N ARG A 23 -20.51 -18.57 -10.70
CA ARG A 23 -21.02 -19.25 -11.89
C ARG A 23 -21.61 -18.30 -12.94
N ALA A 24 -22.27 -17.22 -12.52
CA ALA A 24 -22.72 -16.17 -13.42
C ALA A 24 -21.55 -15.32 -13.94
N SER A 25 -20.42 -15.30 -13.20
CA SER A 25 -19.17 -14.64 -13.58
C SER A 25 -18.27 -15.51 -14.47
N LEU A 26 -18.53 -16.82 -14.61
CA LEU A 26 -17.73 -17.74 -15.43
C LEU A 26 -17.55 -17.30 -16.89
N PRO A 27 -18.55 -16.70 -17.57
CA PRO A 27 -18.34 -16.17 -18.91
C PRO A 27 -17.24 -15.09 -18.97
N ALA A 28 -17.01 -14.34 -17.89
CA ALA A 28 -15.94 -13.34 -17.80
C ALA A 28 -14.56 -13.94 -17.44
N LEU A 29 -14.53 -15.08 -16.74
CA LEU A 29 -13.28 -15.73 -16.29
C LEU A 29 -12.81 -16.87 -17.22
N GLY A 30 -13.69 -17.37 -18.09
CA GLY A 30 -13.38 -18.46 -19.01
C GLY A 30 -12.97 -19.77 -18.32
N GLU A 31 -12.38 -20.68 -19.10
CA GLU A 31 -11.96 -22.01 -18.61
C GLU A 31 -10.43 -22.22 -18.67
N ALA A 32 -9.67 -21.25 -19.20
CA ALA A 32 -8.23 -21.41 -19.41
C ALA A 32 -7.39 -21.10 -18.15
N GLY A 33 -7.91 -20.25 -17.27
CA GLY A 33 -7.18 -19.73 -16.12
C GLY A 33 -7.69 -18.34 -15.74
N VAL A 34 -7.23 -17.84 -14.60
CA VAL A 34 -7.61 -16.54 -14.06
C VAL A 34 -6.37 -15.70 -13.84
N ILE A 35 -6.43 -14.43 -14.26
CA ILE A 35 -5.47 -13.40 -13.88
C ILE A 35 -6.17 -12.48 -12.89
N ALA A 36 -5.51 -12.17 -11.78
CA ALA A 36 -6.05 -11.29 -10.77
C ALA A 36 -5.09 -10.16 -10.41
N TYR A 37 -5.63 -9.00 -10.06
CA TYR A 37 -4.91 -7.90 -9.40
C TYR A 37 -5.53 -7.66 -8.03
N THR A 38 -4.70 -7.44 -7.03
CA THR A 38 -5.12 -7.25 -5.63
C THR A 38 -4.41 -6.08 -4.99
N ASP A 39 -5.13 -5.34 -4.16
CA ASP A 39 -4.58 -4.26 -3.35
C ASP A 39 -5.31 -4.13 -1.99
N GLY A 40 -4.62 -3.58 -0.99
CA GLY A 40 -5.14 -3.30 0.34
C GLY A 40 -4.80 -1.89 0.83
N ALA A 41 -5.84 -1.11 1.15
CA ALA A 41 -5.70 0.24 1.68
C ALA A 41 -6.04 0.30 3.18
N CYS A 42 -5.33 1.12 3.94
CA CYS A 42 -5.67 1.40 5.34
C CYS A 42 -5.45 2.89 5.64
N ILE A 43 -6.51 3.60 6.05
CA ILE A 43 -6.49 5.06 6.23
C ILE A 43 -5.45 5.47 7.30
N LYS A 44 -5.33 4.66 8.35
CA LYS A 44 -4.35 4.85 9.43
C LYS A 44 -3.78 3.51 9.85
N ASN A 45 -2.48 3.31 9.66
CA ASN A 45 -1.81 2.05 9.94
C ASN A 45 -0.98 2.12 11.25
N PRO A 46 -1.29 1.34 12.30
CA PRO A 46 -2.49 0.52 12.52
C PRO A 46 -3.67 1.34 13.05
N GLY A 47 -4.87 0.73 13.09
CA GLY A 47 -6.01 1.24 13.87
C GLY A 47 -7.11 1.96 13.10
N GLY A 48 -6.87 2.29 11.83
CA GLY A 48 -7.84 2.92 10.95
C GLY A 48 -8.76 1.90 10.28
N PRO A 49 -9.86 2.36 9.66
CA PRO A 49 -10.58 1.51 8.71
C PRO A 49 -9.67 1.18 7.52
N ALA A 50 -9.99 0.07 6.87
CA ALA A 50 -9.25 -0.46 5.74
C ALA A 50 -10.20 -0.97 4.66
N GLY A 51 -9.67 -1.22 3.48
CA GLY A 51 -10.39 -1.81 2.37
C GLY A 51 -9.46 -2.68 1.55
N TRP A 52 -10.05 -3.63 0.84
CA TRP A 52 -9.35 -4.58 -0.02
C TRP A 52 -10.04 -4.61 -1.37
N SER A 53 -9.31 -4.94 -2.43
CA SER A 53 -9.88 -5.11 -3.77
C SER A 53 -9.31 -6.33 -4.47
N ALA A 54 -10.13 -6.93 -5.33
CA ALA A 54 -9.82 -8.09 -6.15
C ALA A 54 -10.44 -7.86 -7.53
N LEU A 55 -9.59 -7.76 -8.55
CA LEU A 55 -10.01 -7.66 -9.95
C LEU A 55 -9.59 -8.93 -10.66
N LEU A 56 -10.51 -9.59 -11.35
CA LEU A 56 -10.26 -10.88 -12.01
C LEU A 56 -10.67 -10.84 -13.49
N TRP A 57 -9.84 -11.45 -14.34
CA TRP A 57 -10.07 -11.64 -15.76
C TRP A 57 -9.80 -13.08 -16.18
N SER A 58 -10.36 -13.48 -17.32
CA SER A 58 -9.93 -14.68 -18.01
C SER A 58 -8.46 -14.57 -18.44
N ALA A 59 -7.71 -15.66 -18.28
CA ALA A 59 -6.35 -15.76 -18.82
C ALA A 59 -6.28 -15.61 -20.34
N THR A 60 -7.39 -15.86 -21.07
CA THR A 60 -7.44 -15.63 -22.53
C THR A 60 -7.45 -14.15 -22.90
N ASP A 61 -7.82 -13.28 -21.97
CA ASP A 61 -7.77 -11.83 -22.14
C ASP A 61 -6.40 -11.24 -21.79
N PHE A 62 -5.45 -12.08 -21.37
CA PHE A 62 -4.11 -11.65 -21.04
C PHE A 62 -3.15 -11.94 -22.19
N VAL A 63 -2.78 -10.90 -22.93
CA VAL A 63 -1.96 -10.99 -24.15
C VAL A 63 -0.74 -10.09 -23.97
N ASN A 64 0.45 -10.63 -24.24
CA ASN A 64 1.73 -9.90 -24.13
C ASN A 64 1.96 -9.23 -22.77
N GLY A 65 1.56 -9.88 -21.68
CA GLY A 65 1.77 -9.36 -20.33
C GLY A 65 0.78 -8.28 -19.90
N LYS A 66 -0.33 -8.07 -20.63
CA LYS A 66 -1.36 -7.09 -20.30
C LYS A 66 -2.75 -7.66 -20.54
N VAL A 67 -3.72 -7.18 -19.78
CA VAL A 67 -5.14 -7.46 -20.04
C VAL A 67 -5.61 -6.61 -21.22
N ARG A 68 -6.45 -7.16 -22.11
CA ARG A 68 -7.08 -6.39 -23.20
C ARG A 68 -7.99 -5.31 -22.61
N GLU A 69 -8.04 -4.14 -23.27
CA GLU A 69 -8.75 -2.96 -22.79
C GLU A 69 -10.26 -3.18 -22.56
N GLU A 70 -10.91 -3.97 -23.43
CA GLU A 70 -12.35 -4.28 -23.33
C GLU A 70 -12.63 -5.65 -22.67
N ALA A 71 -11.64 -6.24 -22.00
CA ALA A 71 -11.84 -7.52 -21.33
C ALA A 71 -12.86 -7.38 -20.18
N PRO A 72 -13.88 -8.25 -20.12
CA PRO A 72 -14.80 -8.29 -18.98
C PRO A 72 -14.01 -8.52 -17.67
N CYS A 73 -14.16 -7.59 -16.73
CA CYS A 73 -13.54 -7.66 -15.41
C CYS A 73 -14.58 -8.01 -14.36
N LEU A 74 -14.27 -8.96 -13.48
CA LEU A 74 -14.95 -9.07 -12.20
C LEU A 74 -14.22 -8.19 -11.18
N GLU A 75 -14.81 -7.06 -10.83
CA GLU A 75 -14.33 -6.18 -9.76
C GLU A 75 -15.05 -6.48 -8.45
N CYS A 76 -14.31 -6.67 -7.38
CA CYS A 76 -14.83 -6.93 -6.05
C CYS A 76 -13.98 -6.19 -5.02
N TYR A 77 -14.60 -5.51 -4.06
CA TYR A 77 -13.90 -4.79 -3.01
C TYR A 77 -14.79 -4.68 -1.76
N GLY A 78 -14.17 -4.49 -0.61
CA GLY A 78 -14.88 -4.53 0.66
C GLY A 78 -14.32 -3.60 1.73
N HIS A 79 -15.18 -3.27 2.69
CA HIS A 79 -14.84 -2.43 3.84
C HIS A 79 -14.43 -3.30 5.04
N ILE A 80 -13.34 -2.92 5.70
CA ILE A 80 -12.90 -3.45 6.99
C ILE A 80 -13.05 -2.33 8.03
N PRO A 81 -13.90 -2.51 9.06
CA PRO A 81 -14.11 -1.51 10.10
C PRO A 81 -12.82 -1.14 10.84
N LYS A 82 -12.81 0.05 11.43
CA LYS A 82 -11.71 0.47 12.30
C LYS A 82 -11.57 -0.50 13.49
N ALA A 83 -10.37 -1.01 13.71
CA ALA A 83 -10.02 -1.75 14.92
C ALA A 83 -8.52 -1.59 15.20
N PRO A 84 -8.08 -1.68 16.47
CA PRO A 84 -6.65 -1.57 16.83
C PRO A 84 -5.73 -2.54 16.07
N THR A 85 -6.28 -3.68 15.65
CA THR A 85 -5.59 -4.73 14.90
C THR A 85 -5.57 -4.51 13.39
N THR A 86 -6.42 -3.64 12.85
CA THR A 86 -6.52 -3.38 11.41
C THR A 86 -5.23 -2.71 10.92
N THR A 87 -4.65 -3.26 9.86
CA THR A 87 -3.42 -2.76 9.22
C THR A 87 -3.53 -2.87 7.71
N ASN A 88 -2.67 -2.15 6.98
CA ASN A 88 -2.55 -2.31 5.54
C ASN A 88 -2.22 -3.78 5.18
N ASN A 89 -1.25 -4.42 5.86
CA ASN A 89 -0.91 -5.83 5.61
C ASN A 89 -2.09 -6.78 5.74
N ARG A 90 -3.02 -6.53 6.67
CA ARG A 90 -4.22 -7.37 6.81
C ARG A 90 -5.20 -7.14 5.67
N ALA A 91 -5.33 -5.91 5.19
CA ALA A 91 -6.11 -5.58 4.00
C ALA A 91 -5.54 -6.26 2.74
N GLU A 92 -4.22 -6.23 2.55
CA GLU A 92 -3.53 -6.93 1.45
C GLU A 92 -3.78 -8.44 1.45
N ILE A 93 -3.70 -9.08 2.63
CA ILE A 93 -4.02 -10.51 2.74
C ILE A 93 -5.50 -10.75 2.44
N SER A 94 -6.40 -9.86 2.86
CA SER A 94 -7.84 -9.95 2.57
C SER A 94 -8.13 -9.93 1.06
N ALA A 95 -7.43 -9.09 0.32
CA ALA A 95 -7.52 -9.01 -1.14
C ALA A 95 -7.15 -10.35 -1.81
N VAL A 96 -6.07 -10.99 -1.33
CA VAL A 96 -5.68 -12.34 -1.79
C VAL A 96 -6.72 -13.39 -1.41
N LEU A 97 -7.28 -13.34 -0.19
CA LEU A 97 -8.35 -14.26 0.22
C LEU A 97 -9.60 -14.10 -0.66
N ALA A 98 -9.98 -12.86 -1.01
CA ALA A 98 -11.09 -12.60 -1.90
C ALA A 98 -10.88 -13.21 -3.28
N VAL A 99 -9.69 -13.06 -3.88
CA VAL A 99 -9.35 -13.73 -5.14
C VAL A 99 -9.46 -15.25 -5.02
N LEU A 100 -9.01 -15.84 -3.91
CA LEU A 100 -9.12 -17.29 -3.70
C LEU A 100 -10.56 -17.79 -3.57
N CYS A 101 -11.46 -16.97 -3.01
CA CYS A 101 -12.89 -17.25 -2.95
C CYS A 101 -13.57 -17.14 -4.34
N LEU A 102 -13.17 -16.16 -5.14
CA LEU A 102 -13.80 -15.85 -6.44
C LEU A 102 -13.26 -16.71 -7.59
N ALA A 103 -11.97 -17.01 -7.61
CA ALA A 103 -11.33 -17.75 -8.70
C ALA A 103 -11.65 -19.25 -8.61
N PRO A 104 -12.22 -19.89 -9.65
CA PRO A 104 -12.54 -21.31 -9.62
C PRO A 104 -11.34 -22.17 -9.19
N PRO A 105 -11.49 -23.06 -8.19
CA PRO A 105 -10.37 -23.79 -7.60
C PRO A 105 -9.70 -24.80 -8.55
N THR A 106 -10.39 -25.15 -9.64
CA THR A 106 -9.89 -26.05 -10.69
C THR A 106 -8.98 -25.36 -11.69
N LEU A 107 -9.04 -24.03 -11.79
CA LEU A 107 -8.31 -23.24 -12.78
C LEU A 107 -6.96 -22.75 -12.24
N PRO A 108 -5.93 -22.63 -13.11
CA PRO A 108 -4.72 -21.88 -12.77
C PRO A 108 -5.08 -20.43 -12.41
N LEU A 109 -4.35 -19.88 -11.45
CA LEU A 109 -4.53 -18.52 -10.95
C LEU A 109 -3.18 -17.82 -10.85
N LEU A 110 -3.05 -16.69 -11.52
CA LEU A 110 -1.93 -15.76 -11.39
C LEU A 110 -2.40 -14.47 -10.73
N VAL A 111 -1.75 -14.08 -9.64
CA VAL A 111 -2.09 -12.88 -8.85
C VAL A 111 -0.98 -11.85 -8.95
N TYR A 112 -1.34 -10.64 -9.34
CA TYR A 112 -0.51 -9.45 -9.30
C TYR A 112 -0.81 -8.64 -8.04
N SER A 113 0.22 -8.26 -7.30
CA SER A 113 0.12 -7.41 -6.10
C SER A 113 1.39 -6.61 -5.93
N ASP A 114 1.31 -5.42 -5.34
CA ASP A 114 2.48 -4.65 -4.95
C ASP A 114 2.97 -4.96 -3.52
N SER A 115 2.21 -5.78 -2.78
CA SER A 115 2.51 -6.22 -1.42
C SER A 115 3.56 -7.33 -1.41
N GLU A 116 4.84 -6.95 -1.50
CA GLU A 116 5.98 -7.86 -1.50
C GLU A 116 5.98 -8.81 -0.28
N TYR A 117 5.57 -8.31 0.89
CA TYR A 117 5.43 -9.13 2.10
C TYR A 117 4.38 -10.23 1.91
N THR A 118 3.18 -9.88 1.44
CA THR A 118 2.08 -10.82 1.25
C THR A 118 2.46 -11.88 0.22
N ILE A 119 3.06 -11.48 -0.90
CA ILE A 119 3.58 -12.41 -1.92
C ILE A 119 4.58 -13.39 -1.32
N LYS A 120 5.59 -12.89 -0.60
CA LYS A 120 6.65 -13.74 -0.02
C LYS A 120 6.12 -14.72 1.03
N VAL A 121 5.13 -14.33 1.82
CA VAL A 121 4.50 -15.25 2.79
C VAL A 121 3.60 -16.27 2.08
N ALA A 122 2.80 -15.83 1.11
CA ALA A 122 1.91 -16.70 0.34
C ALA A 122 2.67 -17.77 -0.46
N GLN A 123 3.85 -17.42 -1.00
CA GLN A 123 4.76 -18.36 -1.69
C GLN A 123 5.56 -19.26 -0.75
N GLY A 124 5.48 -19.07 0.57
CA GLY A 124 6.24 -19.83 1.55
C GLY A 124 7.72 -19.42 1.67
N THR A 125 8.13 -18.32 1.04
CA THR A 125 9.47 -17.73 1.20
C THR A 125 9.66 -17.21 2.63
N TYR A 126 8.61 -16.60 3.21
CA TYR A 126 8.57 -16.16 4.60
C TYR A 126 7.60 -17.00 5.44
N GLN A 127 7.91 -17.16 6.72
CA GLN A 127 7.04 -17.86 7.66
C GLN A 127 5.82 -17.02 8.04
N MET A 128 4.66 -17.66 8.16
CA MET A 128 3.38 -17.07 8.59
C MET A 128 3.38 -16.74 10.11
N LYS A 129 4.23 -15.80 10.55
CA LYS A 129 4.37 -15.42 11.96
C LYS A 129 3.36 -14.37 12.42
N ALA A 130 3.05 -13.40 11.55
CA ALA A 130 2.07 -12.36 11.80
C ALA A 130 0.78 -12.63 11.03
N ASN A 131 -0.36 -12.19 11.57
CA ASN A 131 -1.71 -12.42 11.03
C ASN A 131 -2.05 -13.92 10.84
N PRO A 132 -1.79 -14.80 11.85
CA PRO A 132 -1.96 -16.24 11.71
C PRO A 132 -3.40 -16.65 11.39
N ASP A 133 -4.37 -15.87 11.86
CA ASP A 133 -5.80 -16.02 11.59
C ASP A 133 -6.12 -15.95 10.09
N LEU A 134 -5.59 -14.94 9.38
CA LEU A 134 -5.80 -14.81 7.93
C LEU A 134 -5.03 -15.86 7.14
N TRP A 135 -3.82 -16.22 7.58
CA TRP A 135 -3.05 -17.27 6.93
C TRP A 135 -3.63 -18.67 7.16
N GLN A 136 -4.38 -18.88 8.24
CA GLN A 136 -5.16 -20.10 8.44
C GLN A 136 -6.30 -20.18 7.41
N ALA A 137 -7.03 -19.08 7.19
CA ALA A 137 -8.04 -19.00 6.13
C ALA A 137 -7.43 -19.24 4.73
N TYR A 138 -6.26 -18.62 4.45
CA TYR A 138 -5.51 -18.83 3.21
C TYR A 138 -5.19 -20.32 2.98
N ARG A 139 -4.63 -21.00 3.99
CA ARG A 139 -4.31 -22.43 3.90
C ARG A 139 -5.55 -23.29 3.70
N HIS A 140 -6.66 -22.95 4.35
CA HIS A 140 -7.94 -23.62 4.15
C HIS A 140 -8.43 -23.47 2.70
N LEU A 141 -8.43 -22.25 2.16
CA LEU A 141 -8.82 -21.98 0.77
C LEU A 141 -7.91 -22.69 -0.24
N LEU A 142 -6.60 -22.72 0.00
CA LEU A 142 -5.66 -23.46 -0.84
C LEU A 142 -5.96 -24.95 -0.90
N SER A 143 -6.46 -25.56 0.19
CA SER A 143 -6.75 -27.00 0.24
C SER A 143 -7.83 -27.44 -0.76
N PHE A 144 -8.69 -26.52 -1.22
CA PHE A 144 -9.69 -26.79 -2.23
C PHE A 144 -9.17 -26.67 -3.67
N ARG A 145 -7.99 -26.05 -3.88
CA ARG A 145 -7.45 -25.79 -5.21
C ARG A 145 -6.66 -26.97 -5.75
N LYS A 146 -6.76 -27.23 -7.05
CA LYS A 146 -5.96 -28.26 -7.74
C LYS A 146 -4.47 -27.93 -7.78
N ARG A 147 -4.13 -26.65 -7.81
CA ARG A 147 -2.75 -26.14 -7.83
C ARG A 147 -2.67 -24.83 -7.04
N PRO A 148 -1.53 -24.53 -6.40
CA PRO A 148 -1.34 -23.24 -5.74
C PRO A 148 -1.35 -22.10 -6.76
N PRO A 149 -1.75 -20.88 -6.35
CA PRO A 149 -1.63 -19.68 -7.18
C PRO A 149 -0.15 -19.32 -7.41
N THR A 150 0.12 -18.70 -8.55
CA THR A 150 1.38 -17.99 -8.80
C THR A 150 1.22 -16.52 -8.47
N PHE A 151 2.30 -15.85 -8.08
CA PHE A 151 2.30 -14.44 -7.74
C PHE A 151 3.37 -13.70 -8.52
N GLU A 152 3.02 -12.50 -8.98
CA GLU A 152 3.94 -11.56 -9.63
C GLU A 152 3.90 -10.23 -8.90
N TRP A 153 5.08 -9.73 -8.53
CA TRP A 153 5.18 -8.44 -7.87
C TRP A 153 5.12 -7.32 -8.91
N VAL A 154 4.25 -6.36 -8.66
CA VAL A 154 4.17 -5.12 -9.43
C VAL A 154 4.57 -3.95 -8.58
N ARG A 155 5.14 -2.93 -9.21
CA ARG A 155 5.45 -1.70 -8.50
C ARG A 155 4.16 -0.90 -8.29
N GLY A 156 3.84 -0.60 -7.03
CA GLY A 156 2.75 0.31 -6.65
C GLY A 156 2.98 1.72 -7.20
N HIS A 157 1.88 2.40 -7.54
CA HIS A 157 1.82 3.78 -8.08
C HIS A 157 2.82 4.06 -9.22
N ALA A 158 2.93 3.12 -10.17
CA ALA A 158 3.93 3.18 -11.25
C ALA A 158 3.33 3.36 -12.66
N GLY A 159 2.09 3.83 -12.79
CA GLY A 159 1.40 3.94 -14.09
C GLY A 159 0.79 2.63 -14.58
N GLN A 160 0.61 1.64 -13.70
CA GLN A 160 0.04 0.35 -14.07
C GLN A 160 -1.46 0.36 -13.87
N LEU A 161 -2.19 0.59 -14.97
CA LEU A 161 -3.65 0.78 -15.00
C LEU A 161 -4.44 -0.14 -14.06
N HIS A 162 -4.22 -1.46 -14.11
CA HIS A 162 -5.00 -2.42 -13.30
C HIS A 162 -4.59 -2.43 -11.82
N ASN A 163 -3.32 -2.13 -11.51
CA ASN A 163 -2.89 -1.97 -10.13
C ASN A 163 -3.43 -0.66 -9.55
N GLU A 164 -3.46 0.41 -10.33
CA GLU A 164 -4.03 1.70 -9.92
C GLU A 164 -5.54 1.59 -9.72
N ARG A 165 -6.23 0.82 -10.56
CA ARG A 165 -7.64 0.50 -10.35
C ARG A 165 -7.86 -0.33 -9.08
N ALA A 166 -6.97 -1.27 -8.77
CA ALA A 166 -7.03 -2.04 -7.53
C ALA A 166 -6.85 -1.14 -6.29
N ASP A 167 -5.84 -0.27 -6.30
CA ASP A 167 -5.59 0.74 -5.26
C ASP A 167 -6.79 1.69 -5.08
N GLU A 168 -7.39 2.16 -6.17
CA GLU A 168 -8.59 2.99 -6.12
C GLU A 168 -9.75 2.28 -5.41
N LEU A 169 -10.05 1.04 -5.80
CA LEU A 169 -11.13 0.24 -5.22
C LEU A 169 -10.87 -0.14 -3.75
N ALA A 170 -9.63 -0.45 -3.40
CA ALA A 170 -9.25 -0.71 -2.01
C ALA A 170 -9.41 0.56 -1.16
N GLY A 171 -9.01 1.72 -1.71
CA GLY A 171 -9.25 3.04 -1.12
C GLY A 171 -10.74 3.32 -0.88
N LEU A 172 -11.59 3.13 -1.89
CA LEU A 172 -13.05 3.22 -1.74
C LEU A 172 -13.59 2.30 -0.64
N GLY A 173 -13.10 1.05 -0.57
CA GLY A 173 -13.42 0.11 0.49
C GLY A 173 -13.04 0.67 1.87
N ALA A 174 -11.86 1.29 2.00
CA ALA A 174 -11.41 1.89 3.26
C ALA A 174 -12.29 3.06 3.73
N PHE A 175 -12.89 3.79 2.78
CA PHE A 175 -13.88 4.85 3.02
C PHE A 175 -15.34 4.36 3.03
N ASN A 176 -15.57 3.05 3.02
CA ASN A 176 -16.91 2.45 3.03
C ASN A 176 -17.83 3.01 1.93
N ASN A 177 -17.32 3.08 0.70
CA ASN A 177 -18.00 3.64 -0.48
C ASN A 177 -18.28 5.15 -0.44
N ASP A 178 -17.75 5.90 0.54
CA ASP A 178 -17.80 7.36 0.51
C ASP A 178 -16.76 7.91 -0.47
N ARG A 179 -17.15 7.97 -1.75
CA ARG A 179 -16.34 8.54 -2.84
C ARG A 179 -15.89 9.96 -2.53
N THR A 180 -16.75 10.79 -1.93
CA THR A 180 -16.40 12.19 -1.65
C THR A 180 -15.31 12.30 -0.59
N ALA A 181 -15.37 11.47 0.45
CA ALA A 181 -14.32 11.42 1.47
C ALA A 181 -13.01 10.84 0.91
N PHE A 182 -13.10 9.79 0.07
CA PHE A 182 -11.94 9.20 -0.59
C PHE A 182 -11.23 10.21 -1.50
N ASP A 183 -11.95 10.89 -2.39
CA ASP A 183 -11.37 11.87 -3.33
C ASP A 183 -10.69 13.04 -2.56
N LYS A 184 -11.30 13.51 -1.47
CA LYS A 184 -10.69 14.53 -0.60
C LYS A 184 -9.41 14.02 0.07
N TRP A 185 -9.41 12.77 0.52
CA TRP A 185 -8.24 12.16 1.11
C TRP A 185 -7.12 11.97 0.08
N GLU A 186 -7.43 11.46 -1.10
CA GLU A 186 -6.47 11.27 -2.19
C GLU A 186 -5.83 12.60 -2.61
N ALA A 187 -6.65 13.64 -2.80
CA ALA A 187 -6.17 14.99 -3.07
C ALA A 187 -5.23 15.52 -1.96
N SER A 188 -5.46 15.16 -0.70
CA SER A 188 -4.56 15.51 0.42
C SER A 188 -3.25 14.72 0.42
N GLN A 189 -3.21 13.55 -0.24
CA GLN A 189 -2.01 12.73 -0.38
C GLN A 189 -1.16 13.10 -1.60
N ALA A 190 -1.72 13.87 -2.56
CA ALA A 190 -1.03 14.31 -3.75
C ALA A 190 0.31 15.00 -3.43
N PRO A 191 1.37 14.82 -4.25
CA PRO A 191 2.67 15.43 -4.02
C PRO A 191 2.60 16.95 -3.83
N GLU A 192 1.70 17.64 -4.53
CA GLU A 192 1.48 19.09 -4.39
C GLU A 192 0.90 19.45 -3.02
N ALA A 193 0.02 18.61 -2.46
CA ALA A 193 -0.55 18.79 -1.12
C ALA A 193 0.42 18.41 0.00
N ARG A 194 1.30 17.43 -0.23
CA ARG A 194 2.39 17.05 0.70
C ARG A 194 3.57 18.02 0.65
N SER A 195 3.82 18.66 -0.49
CA SER A 195 4.88 19.66 -0.66
C SER A 195 4.40 21.02 -0.15
N THR A 196 4.40 21.17 1.17
CA THR A 196 4.09 22.42 1.89
C THR A 196 5.11 23.55 1.68
N VAL A 197 6.24 23.26 1.02
CA VAL A 197 7.32 24.22 0.83
C VAL A 197 7.38 24.60 -0.67
N PRO A 198 7.07 25.85 -1.02
CA PRO A 198 7.23 26.35 -2.38
C PRO A 198 8.66 26.10 -2.90
N ALA A 199 8.83 25.88 -4.21
CA ALA A 199 10.15 25.58 -4.79
C ALA A 199 11.23 26.63 -4.45
N GLY A 200 10.86 27.91 -4.35
CA GLY A 200 11.76 28.99 -3.92
C GLY A 200 12.24 28.84 -2.47
N ASP A 201 11.38 28.36 -1.58
CA ASP A 201 11.72 28.12 -0.17
C ASP A 201 12.61 26.89 0.00
N VAL A 202 12.48 25.87 -0.87
CA VAL A 202 13.37 24.69 -0.87
C VAL A 202 14.82 25.11 -1.19
N VAL A 203 15.00 26.03 -2.14
CA VAL A 203 16.33 26.58 -2.47
C VAL A 203 16.90 27.36 -1.28
N ALA A 204 16.10 28.20 -0.63
CA ALA A 204 16.52 28.93 0.57
C ALA A 204 16.93 27.98 1.72
N LEU A 205 16.12 26.95 1.99
CA LEU A 205 16.42 25.94 3.01
C LEU A 205 17.71 25.16 2.70
N ARG A 206 17.99 24.87 1.43
CA ARG A 206 19.24 24.22 1.01
C ARG A 206 20.45 25.09 1.37
N ILE A 207 20.38 26.40 1.11
CA ILE A 207 21.43 27.36 1.48
C ILE A 207 21.61 27.40 3.00
N HIS A 208 20.51 27.46 3.76
CA HIS A 208 20.56 27.47 5.23
C HIS A 208 21.21 26.21 5.80
N VAL A 209 20.87 25.02 5.29
CA VAL A 209 21.47 23.75 5.73
C VAL A 209 22.98 23.72 5.43
N GLN A 210 23.41 24.22 4.27
CA GLN A 210 24.84 24.32 3.95
C GLN A 210 25.58 25.26 4.91
N ARG A 211 25.02 26.43 5.22
CA ARG A 211 25.63 27.37 6.17
C ARG A 211 25.70 26.80 7.59
N LEU A 212 24.61 26.16 8.05
CA LEU A 212 24.57 25.49 9.35
C LEU A 212 25.61 24.36 9.43
N ARG A 213 25.75 23.57 8.35
CA ARG A 213 26.78 22.52 8.28
C ARG A 213 28.18 23.12 8.41
N THR A 214 28.51 24.14 7.62
CA THR A 214 29.81 24.80 7.70
C THR A 214 30.09 25.35 9.10
N LEU A 215 29.10 25.97 9.75
CA LEU A 215 29.26 26.42 11.13
C LEU A 215 29.53 25.24 12.06
N PHE A 216 28.72 24.19 12.01
CA PHE A 216 28.83 23.06 12.93
C PHE A 216 30.17 22.31 12.75
N ASP A 217 30.68 22.22 11.52
CA ASP A 217 31.97 21.58 11.22
C ASP A 217 33.17 22.37 11.81
N THR A 218 33.00 23.66 12.13
CA THR A 218 34.04 24.49 12.81
C THR A 218 33.99 24.43 14.34
N VAL A 219 32.92 23.85 14.91
CA VAL A 219 32.74 23.72 16.35
C VAL A 219 33.16 22.31 16.78
N ALA A 220 34.03 22.20 17.80
CA ALA A 220 34.46 20.91 18.34
C ALA A 220 33.28 20.06 18.85
N GLU A 221 33.41 18.73 18.80
CA GLU A 221 32.31 17.81 19.12
C GLU A 221 31.84 17.87 20.58
N ASP A 222 32.73 18.23 21.50
CA ASP A 222 32.50 18.38 22.95
C ASP A 222 31.96 19.76 23.34
N ASP A 223 31.88 20.69 22.38
CA ASP A 223 31.38 22.04 22.60
C ASP A 223 29.85 22.07 22.73
N ARG A 224 29.38 22.61 23.86
CA ARG A 224 27.96 22.65 24.23
C ARG A 224 27.11 23.61 23.39
N ARG A 225 27.71 24.42 22.51
CA ARG A 225 26.98 25.36 21.63
C ARG A 225 26.14 24.65 20.57
N VAL A 226 26.54 23.45 20.15
CA VAL A 226 25.82 22.64 19.15
C VAL A 226 25.60 21.23 19.71
N SER A 227 24.35 20.83 19.87
CA SER A 227 24.00 19.51 20.39
C SER A 227 24.24 18.40 19.36
N LEU A 228 24.42 17.17 19.84
CA LEU A 228 24.54 15.99 18.99
C LEU A 228 23.30 15.77 18.09
N GLN A 229 22.11 16.13 18.58
CA GLN A 229 20.87 16.04 17.81
C GLN A 229 20.86 17.01 16.62
N GLU A 230 21.34 18.24 16.82
CA GLU A 230 21.47 19.26 15.77
C GLU A 230 22.47 18.84 14.71
N ARG A 231 23.63 18.31 15.11
CA ARG A 231 24.63 17.76 14.19
C ARG A 231 24.07 16.63 13.34
N LYS A 232 23.45 15.64 13.97
CA LYS A 232 22.85 14.49 13.27
C LYS A 232 21.78 14.92 12.28
N PHE A 233 20.91 15.86 12.66
CA PHE A 233 19.87 16.36 11.79
C PHE A 233 20.44 17.12 10.58
N ILE A 234 21.39 18.04 10.77
CA ILE A 234 21.96 18.80 9.65
C ILE A 234 22.76 17.90 8.70
N GLN A 235 23.44 16.87 9.22
CA GLN A 235 24.09 15.85 8.39
C GLN A 235 23.08 15.05 7.55
N ASP A 236 21.97 14.60 8.15
CA ASP A 236 20.89 13.91 7.44
C ASP A 236 20.26 14.81 6.36
N MET A 237 19.91 16.05 6.71
CA MET A 237 19.36 17.01 5.75
C MET A 237 20.32 17.29 4.60
N THR A 238 21.62 17.40 4.86
CA THR A 238 22.62 17.62 3.79
C THR A 238 22.65 16.45 2.81
N LYS A 239 22.61 15.21 3.30
CA LYS A 239 22.54 14.01 2.44
C LYS A 239 21.25 13.97 1.62
N ARG A 240 20.12 14.33 2.23
CA ARG A 240 18.82 14.33 1.54
C ARG A 240 18.75 15.39 0.43
N PHE A 241 19.26 16.59 0.68
CA PHE A 241 19.31 17.67 -0.31
C PHE A 241 20.25 17.42 -1.51
N GLN A 242 21.12 16.40 -1.46
CA GLN A 242 21.88 15.96 -2.63
C GLN A 242 20.99 15.27 -3.69
N LYS A 243 19.80 14.81 -3.32
CA LYS A 243 18.83 14.23 -4.25
C LYS A 243 18.01 15.36 -4.89
N ASN A 244 18.03 15.46 -6.22
CA ASN A 244 17.36 16.55 -6.96
C ASN A 244 15.84 16.66 -6.69
N ASN A 245 15.18 15.57 -6.29
CA ASN A 245 13.74 15.53 -6.05
C ASN A 245 13.36 15.58 -4.57
N PHE A 246 14.28 15.93 -3.67
CA PHE A 246 13.98 15.99 -2.24
C PHE A 246 13.31 17.32 -1.86
N SER A 247 12.10 17.25 -1.30
CA SER A 247 11.41 18.36 -0.66
C SER A 247 11.25 18.07 0.85
N PRO A 248 11.67 18.98 1.75
CA PRO A 248 11.53 18.80 3.19
C PRO A 248 10.07 18.94 3.64
N SER A 249 9.69 18.17 4.67
CA SER A 249 8.37 18.35 5.31
C SER A 249 8.30 19.67 6.07
N GLU A 250 7.10 20.19 6.35
CA GLU A 250 6.91 21.42 7.13
C GLU A 250 7.65 21.40 8.48
N LYS A 251 7.57 20.28 9.21
CA LYS A 251 8.31 20.07 10.47
C LYS A 251 9.83 20.20 10.30
N GLN A 252 10.39 19.65 9.22
CA GLN A 252 11.83 19.73 8.93
C GLN A 252 12.23 21.17 8.58
N SER A 253 11.41 21.85 7.77
CA SER A 253 11.58 23.25 7.40
C SER A 253 11.56 24.18 8.62
N ASN A 254 10.60 23.99 9.53
CA ASN A 254 10.51 24.76 10.77
C ASN A 254 11.70 24.52 11.69
N TRP A 255 12.22 23.29 11.73
CA TRP A 255 13.42 22.98 12.52
C TRP A 255 14.66 23.66 11.95
N ILE A 256 14.85 23.64 10.62
CA ILE A 256 15.94 24.38 9.95
C ILE A 256 15.84 25.87 10.28
N LYS A 257 14.67 26.49 10.09
CA LYS A 257 14.44 27.92 10.40
C LYS A 257 14.73 28.24 11.87
N GLY A 258 14.33 27.36 12.79
CA GLY A 258 14.64 27.49 14.22
C GLY A 258 16.14 27.46 14.52
N LEU A 259 16.90 26.58 13.84
CA LEU A 259 18.35 26.54 13.98
C LEU A 259 19.05 27.76 13.38
N VAL A 260 18.60 28.22 12.22
CA VAL A 260 19.10 29.47 11.61
C VAL A 260 18.93 30.63 12.59
N ALA A 261 17.76 30.76 13.20
CA ALA A 261 17.51 31.78 14.22
C ALA A 261 18.38 31.61 15.47
N LYS A 262 18.50 30.38 15.99
CA LYS A 262 19.32 30.06 17.17
C LYS A 262 20.80 30.41 16.96
N HIS A 263 21.34 30.12 15.78
CA HIS A 263 22.75 30.32 15.44
C HIS A 263 23.04 31.64 14.70
N LYS A 264 22.00 32.47 14.46
CA LYS A 264 22.08 33.79 13.81
C LYS A 264 22.75 33.76 12.42
N ILE A 265 22.28 32.86 11.57
CA ILE A 265 22.78 32.61 10.19
C ILE A 265 21.88 33.26 9.12
#